data_AF-A0A2N6EN90-F1
#
_entry.id   AF-A0A2N6EN90-F1
#
_cell.length_a   1.000
_cell.length_b   1.000
_cell.length_c   1.000
_cell.angle_alpha   90.00
_cell.angle_beta   90.00
_cell.angle_gamma   90.00
#
_symmetry.space_group_name_H-M   'P 1'
#
loop_
_entity.id
_entity.type
_entity.pdbx_description
1 polymer ?
#
loop_
_entity_poly.entity_id
_entity_poly.type
_entity_poly.pdbx_seq_one_letter_code
_entity_poly.pdbx_strand_id
1 'polypeptide(L)'
;MRSSCHHVFPILRLLVLLGLTFTLCACVSTSQNLSGKQASIATSLAEGNSVVFGKIHWIENGKEKKIGKGLFDFYIKPSLLRLEDKTRTLAEVGENGQFVWALAPGTYVINRLEYRDTWSGNYFFVPQVGFRVHDPQKTYYIGQLDAEFTSERDLIGGLSGNARFNVVDHSAVAYPIYADKAGTDSSSLEKSLMVHEKNLPRTFDTTAEFNLGMQLLNAILSGM
;
A
#
# COMPACT_ATOMS: atom_id res chain seq x y z
N MET A 1 -22.72 66.24 -24.41
CA MET A 1 -22.92 66.04 -22.95
C MET A 1 -23.16 64.56 -22.69
N ARG A 2 -22.34 63.97 -21.81
CA ARG A 2 -22.49 62.69 -21.06
C ARG A 2 -22.64 61.39 -21.90
N SER A 3 -21.64 60.49 -21.88
CA SER A 3 -21.42 59.41 -20.88
C SER A 3 -22.49 58.31 -21.03
N SER A 4 -22.17 57.04 -21.27
CA SER A 4 -21.51 56.18 -20.28
C SER A 4 -20.90 54.90 -20.86
N CYS A 5 -19.87 54.48 -20.14
CA CYS A 5 -19.05 53.28 -20.26
C CYS A 5 -19.56 52.17 -19.32
N HIS A 6 -19.01 50.96 -19.50
CA HIS A 6 -18.93 49.83 -18.57
C HIS A 6 -20.10 48.83 -18.46
N HIS A 7 -20.01 47.73 -19.21
CA HIS A 7 -20.63 46.44 -18.82
C HIS A 7 -19.82 45.17 -19.16
N VAL A 8 -18.51 45.26 -19.42
CA VAL A 8 -17.71 44.06 -19.82
C VAL A 8 -16.93 43.41 -18.65
N PHE A 9 -17.06 43.91 -17.41
CA PHE A 9 -16.10 43.59 -16.34
C PHE A 9 -16.51 42.68 -15.15
N PRO A 10 -17.66 41.95 -15.09
CA PRO A 10 -17.88 41.04 -13.97
C PRO A 10 -17.57 39.56 -14.27
N ILE A 11 -17.62 39.11 -15.53
CA ILE A 11 -17.51 37.66 -15.86
C ILE A 11 -16.05 37.18 -15.85
N LEU A 12 -15.10 38.03 -16.30
CA LEU A 12 -13.69 37.66 -16.36
C LEU A 12 -13.06 37.56 -14.95
N ARG A 13 -13.56 38.33 -13.97
CA ARG A 13 -13.11 38.23 -12.57
C ARG A 13 -13.61 36.96 -11.87
N LEU A 14 -14.78 36.43 -12.25
CA LEU A 14 -15.30 35.18 -11.69
C LEU A 14 -14.50 33.95 -12.18
N LEU A 15 -14.03 33.99 -13.43
CA LEU A 15 -13.18 32.94 -14.01
C LEU A 15 -11.76 32.92 -13.41
N VAL A 16 -11.21 34.09 -13.02
CA VAL A 16 -9.91 34.17 -12.35
C VAL A 16 -9.99 33.70 -10.88
N LEU A 17 -11.14 33.86 -10.22
CA LEU A 17 -11.36 33.35 -8.87
C LEU A 17 -11.68 31.84 -8.79
N LEU A 18 -12.18 31.23 -9.87
CA LEU A 18 -12.34 29.77 -9.95
C LEU A 18 -11.02 29.01 -10.21
N GLY A 19 -9.94 29.71 -10.57
CA GLY A 19 -8.65 29.11 -10.90
C GLY A 19 -7.74 28.81 -9.71
N LEU A 20 -8.15 29.09 -8.47
CA LEU A 20 -7.24 29.12 -7.31
C LEU A 20 -7.65 28.23 -6.12
N THR A 21 -8.59 27.31 -6.28
CA THR A 21 -8.99 26.38 -5.21
C THR A 21 -8.96 24.93 -5.66
N PHE A 22 -7.77 24.38 -5.92
CA PHE A 22 -7.54 22.92 -6.01
C PHE A 22 -6.09 22.56 -5.66
N THR A 23 -5.58 23.02 -4.52
CA THR A 23 -4.22 22.67 -4.06
C THR A 23 -4.18 22.32 -2.59
N LEU A 24 -5.05 21.41 -2.17
CA LEU A 24 -4.84 20.55 -0.99
C LEU A 24 -5.49 19.18 -1.22
N CYS A 25 -5.28 18.58 -2.41
CA CYS A 25 -5.37 17.13 -2.50
C CYS A 25 -4.10 16.60 -1.83
N ALA A 26 -4.24 15.91 -0.70
CA ALA A 26 -3.19 15.02 -0.24
C ALA A 26 -2.94 14.03 -1.39
N CYS A 27 -1.90 14.28 -2.18
CA CYS A 27 -1.51 13.41 -3.27
C CYS A 27 -1.23 12.04 -2.66
N VAL A 28 -2.12 11.08 -2.94
CA VAL A 28 -1.79 9.67 -2.78
C VAL A 28 -0.68 9.42 -3.80
N SER A 29 0.54 9.25 -3.31
CA SER A 29 1.68 8.93 -4.17
C SER A 29 1.58 7.46 -4.53
N THR A 30 1.33 7.11 -5.78
CA THR A 30 1.38 5.70 -6.18
C THR A 30 2.83 5.24 -6.18
N SER A 31 3.19 4.23 -5.37
CA SER A 31 4.50 3.59 -5.54
C SER A 31 4.39 2.59 -6.69
N GLN A 32 5.28 2.73 -7.65
CA GLN A 32 5.42 1.69 -8.66
C GLN A 32 6.03 0.45 -7.98
N ASN A 33 5.43 -0.72 -8.18
CA ASN A 33 6.12 -1.97 -7.90
C ASN A 33 7.31 -2.00 -8.86
N LEU A 34 8.51 -1.93 -8.28
CA LEU A 34 9.73 -2.15 -9.05
C LEU A 34 9.53 -3.52 -9.68
N SER A 35 9.61 -3.62 -11.00
CA SER A 35 9.31 -4.86 -11.76
C SER A 35 10.15 -6.10 -11.37
N GLY A 36 10.86 -6.06 -10.24
CA GLY A 36 11.81 -7.05 -9.75
C GLY A 36 13.13 -6.99 -10.50
N LYS A 37 13.32 -5.99 -11.37
CA LYS A 37 14.52 -5.82 -12.18
C LYS A 37 15.62 -5.19 -11.33
N GLN A 38 16.79 -5.83 -11.35
CA GLN A 38 18.00 -5.38 -10.65
C GLN A 38 18.31 -3.89 -10.85
N ALA A 39 18.23 -3.39 -12.08
CA ALA A 39 18.48 -1.98 -12.38
C ALA A 39 17.54 -1.02 -11.61
N SER A 40 16.25 -1.34 -11.55
CA SER A 40 15.27 -0.52 -10.81
C SER A 40 15.47 -0.56 -9.29
N ILE A 41 15.92 -1.71 -8.77
CA ILE A 41 16.28 -1.87 -7.35
C ILE A 41 17.53 -1.03 -7.04
N ALA A 42 18.58 -1.14 -7.86
CA ALA A 42 19.82 -0.38 -7.70
C ALA A 42 19.59 1.14 -7.78
N THR A 43 18.78 1.62 -8.74
CA THR A 43 18.40 3.04 -8.82
C THR A 43 17.66 3.50 -7.57
N SER A 44 16.69 2.73 -7.08
CA SER A 44 15.93 3.10 -5.88
C SER A 44 16.83 3.22 -4.64
N LEU A 45 17.78 2.30 -4.47
CA LEU A 45 18.77 2.37 -3.40
C LEU A 45 19.69 3.60 -3.55
N ALA A 46 20.13 3.90 -4.78
CA ALA A 46 20.96 5.08 -5.05
C ALA A 46 20.23 6.41 -4.76
N GLU A 47 18.91 6.46 -4.93
CA GLU A 47 18.05 7.59 -4.60
C GLU A 47 17.77 7.75 -3.09
N GLY A 48 18.33 6.87 -2.25
CA GLY A 48 18.19 6.95 -0.80
C GLY A 48 16.99 6.17 -0.24
N ASN A 49 16.21 5.51 -1.10
CA ASN A 49 15.11 4.65 -0.65
C ASN A 49 15.64 3.30 -0.18
N SER A 50 14.81 2.60 0.60
CA SER A 50 15.00 1.18 0.89
C SER A 50 14.06 0.35 0.03
N VAL A 51 14.45 -0.90 -0.23
CA VAL A 51 13.67 -1.82 -1.05
C VAL A 51 13.04 -2.87 -0.16
N VAL A 52 11.72 -3.02 -0.29
CA VAL A 52 10.92 -3.91 0.54
C VAL A 52 10.32 -5.02 -0.31
N PHE A 53 10.58 -6.27 0.11
CA PHE A 53 10.17 -7.49 -0.54
C PHE A 53 9.17 -8.26 0.31
N GLY A 54 8.17 -8.85 -0.34
CA GLY A 54 7.22 -9.73 0.32
C GLY A 54 6.21 -10.30 -0.67
N LYS A 55 5.18 -10.94 -0.13
CA LYS A 55 4.12 -11.56 -0.92
C LYS A 55 2.76 -11.37 -0.26
N ILE A 56 1.71 -11.18 -1.07
CA ILE A 56 0.33 -11.32 -0.65
C ILE A 56 -0.21 -12.58 -1.28
N HIS A 57 -0.64 -13.53 -0.45
CA HIS A 57 -1.23 -14.77 -0.90
C HIS A 57 -2.73 -14.73 -0.60
N TRP A 58 -3.53 -14.64 -1.66
CA TRP A 58 -4.97 -14.47 -1.57
C TRP A 58 -5.70 -15.78 -1.83
N ILE A 59 -6.43 -16.26 -0.83
CA ILE A 59 -7.26 -17.46 -0.89
C ILE A 59 -8.71 -17.02 -0.80
N GLU A 60 -9.52 -17.34 -1.80
CA GLU A 60 -10.97 -17.11 -1.78
C GLU A 60 -11.71 -18.45 -1.82
N ASN A 61 -12.54 -18.70 -0.81
CA ASN A 61 -13.31 -19.95 -0.68
C ASN A 61 -12.44 -21.22 -0.85
N GLY A 62 -11.26 -21.22 -0.22
CA GLY A 62 -10.31 -22.33 -0.24
C GLY A 62 -9.50 -22.46 -1.53
N LYS A 63 -9.60 -21.51 -2.47
CA LYS A 63 -8.84 -21.51 -3.73
C LYS A 63 -7.95 -20.28 -3.82
N GLU A 64 -6.68 -20.48 -4.16
CA GLU A 64 -5.77 -19.38 -4.46
C GLU A 64 -6.27 -18.59 -5.68
N LYS A 65 -6.32 -17.26 -5.57
CA LYS A 65 -6.59 -16.37 -6.70
C LYS A 65 -5.29 -15.74 -7.20
N LYS A 66 -5.07 -15.87 -8.49
CA LYS A 66 -3.99 -15.18 -9.19
C LYS A 66 -4.40 -13.75 -9.49
N ILE A 67 -3.52 -12.81 -9.17
CA ILE A 67 -3.70 -11.40 -9.50
C ILE A 67 -3.49 -11.24 -11.00
N GLY A 68 -4.45 -10.62 -11.70
CA GLY A 68 -4.35 -10.41 -13.14
C GLY A 68 -3.74 -9.06 -13.52
N LYS A 69 -3.56 -8.86 -14.83
CA LYS A 69 -2.97 -7.62 -15.42
C LYS A 69 -3.97 -6.79 -16.21
N GLY A 70 -5.14 -7.37 -16.52
CA GLY A 70 -6.19 -6.74 -17.29
C GLY A 70 -7.01 -5.73 -16.49
N LEU A 71 -7.64 -4.79 -17.20
CA LEU A 71 -8.47 -3.73 -16.61
C LEU A 71 -9.68 -4.27 -15.82
N PHE A 72 -10.10 -5.49 -16.13
CA PHE A 72 -11.23 -6.19 -15.50
C PHE A 72 -10.80 -7.38 -14.66
N ASP A 73 -9.49 -7.61 -14.52
CA ASP A 73 -9.01 -8.73 -13.74
C ASP A 73 -9.13 -8.43 -12.23
N PHE A 74 -9.14 -9.52 -11.46
CA PHE A 74 -8.95 -9.43 -10.01
C PHE A 74 -7.58 -8.81 -9.72
N TYR A 75 -7.59 -7.78 -8.87
CA TYR A 75 -6.38 -7.21 -8.30
C TYR A 75 -6.51 -7.04 -6.79
N ILE A 76 -5.35 -7.01 -6.13
CA ILE A 76 -5.17 -6.51 -4.78
C ILE A 76 -4.11 -5.42 -4.82
N LYS A 77 -4.45 -4.22 -4.33
CA LYS A 77 -3.50 -3.12 -4.17
C LYS A 77 -3.47 -2.64 -2.72
N PRO A 78 -2.37 -2.89 -1.99
CA PRO A 78 -2.19 -2.36 -0.66
C PRO A 78 -2.10 -0.85 -0.68
N SER A 79 -2.89 -0.17 0.14
CA SER A 79 -2.62 1.20 0.52
C SER A 79 -1.76 1.19 1.79
N LEU A 80 -0.58 1.78 1.69
CA LEU A 80 0.37 1.90 2.77
C LEU A 80 0.21 3.28 3.41
N LEU A 81 0.12 3.35 4.72
CA LEU A 81 0.20 4.58 5.50
C LEU A 81 1.53 4.59 6.24
N ARG A 82 2.41 5.54 5.89
CA ARG A 82 3.60 5.84 6.69
C ARG A 82 3.18 6.69 7.88
N LEU A 83 3.50 6.27 9.08
CA LEU A 83 2.98 6.95 10.27
C LEU A 83 3.71 8.26 10.55
N GLU A 84 5.01 8.36 10.27
CA GLU A 84 5.82 9.54 10.60
C GLU A 84 5.28 10.83 9.97
N ASP A 85 4.76 10.76 8.75
CA ASP A 85 4.31 11.91 7.97
C ASP A 85 2.89 11.76 7.41
N LYS A 86 2.21 10.64 7.73
CA LYS A 86 0.87 10.28 7.23
C LYS A 86 0.78 10.15 5.72
N THR A 87 1.91 9.97 5.03
CA THR A 87 1.92 9.75 3.58
C THR A 87 1.20 8.44 3.26
N ARG A 88 0.29 8.52 2.28
CA ARG A 88 -0.45 7.37 1.76
C ARG A 88 0.10 6.98 0.40
N THR A 89 0.40 5.70 0.25
CA THR A 89 0.99 5.14 -0.95
C THR A 89 0.18 3.95 -1.42
N LEU A 90 -0.42 4.03 -2.61
CA LEU A 90 -1.01 2.86 -3.24
C LEU A 90 0.10 2.04 -3.88
N ALA A 91 0.28 0.82 -3.39
CA ALA A 91 1.36 -0.07 -3.78
C ALA A 91 0.85 -1.14 -4.75
N GLU A 92 1.65 -1.40 -5.77
CA GLU A 92 1.32 -2.41 -6.79
C GLU A 92 1.82 -3.80 -6.37
N VAL A 93 1.14 -4.86 -6.84
CA VAL A 93 1.46 -6.26 -6.54
C VAL A 93 1.53 -7.05 -7.84
N GLY A 94 2.51 -7.94 -7.97
CA GLY A 94 2.68 -8.80 -9.14
C GLY A 94 1.68 -9.95 -9.20
N GLU A 95 1.62 -10.64 -10.34
CA GLU A 95 0.59 -11.67 -10.62
C GLU A 95 0.53 -12.83 -9.61
N ASN A 96 1.67 -13.23 -9.06
CA ASN A 96 1.73 -14.30 -8.06
C ASN A 96 1.79 -13.74 -6.62
N GLY A 97 1.33 -12.50 -6.43
CA GLY A 97 1.29 -11.86 -5.13
C GLY A 97 2.60 -11.22 -4.66
N GLN A 98 3.71 -11.47 -5.34
CA GLN A 98 5.00 -10.89 -4.97
C GLN A 98 5.04 -9.38 -5.22
N PHE A 99 5.72 -8.66 -4.34
CA PHE A 99 5.94 -7.23 -4.49
C PHE A 99 7.37 -6.82 -4.19
N VAL A 100 7.79 -5.72 -4.81
CA VAL A 100 9.05 -5.03 -4.58
C VAL A 100 8.77 -3.54 -4.53
N TRP A 101 8.86 -2.93 -3.37
CA TRP A 101 8.52 -1.51 -3.17
C TRP A 101 9.75 -0.70 -2.80
N ALA A 102 9.90 0.48 -3.40
CA ALA A 102 10.80 1.50 -2.91
C ALA A 102 10.09 2.33 -1.83
N LEU A 103 10.60 2.32 -0.61
CA LEU A 103 10.03 3.01 0.54
C LEU A 103 11.09 3.82 1.28
N ALA A 104 10.70 4.99 1.78
CA ALA A 104 11.51 5.72 2.75
C ALA A 104 11.55 4.97 4.09
N PRO A 105 12.53 5.24 4.96
CA PRO A 105 12.52 4.73 6.32
C PRO A 105 11.27 5.18 7.11
N GLY A 106 10.69 4.28 7.87
CA GLY A 106 9.52 4.56 8.70
C GLY A 106 8.73 3.34 9.13
N THR A 107 7.70 3.57 9.94
CA THR A 107 6.70 2.59 10.34
C THR A 107 5.50 2.70 9.41
N TYR A 108 5.16 1.58 8.79
CA TYR A 108 4.09 1.48 7.82
C TYR A 108 2.94 0.63 8.34
N VAL A 109 1.72 1.03 7.98
CA VAL A 109 0.51 0.22 8.13
C VAL A 109 -0.03 -0.08 6.74
N ILE A 110 -0.33 -1.34 6.47
CA ILE A 110 -1.21 -1.69 5.35
C ILE A 110 -2.63 -1.32 5.79
N ASN A 111 -3.05 -0.08 5.50
CA ASN A 111 -4.30 0.45 6.04
C ASN A 111 -5.53 -0.12 5.31
N ARG A 112 -5.37 -0.44 4.02
CA ARG A 112 -6.39 -1.06 3.16
C ARG A 112 -5.74 -1.99 2.16
N LEU A 113 -6.46 -3.02 1.79
CA LEU A 113 -6.23 -3.81 0.59
C LEU A 113 -7.38 -3.49 -0.36
N GLU A 114 -7.12 -2.68 -1.39
CA GLU A 114 -8.08 -2.42 -2.45
C GLU A 114 -8.26 -3.71 -3.26
N TYR A 115 -9.48 -4.25 -3.25
CA TYR A 115 -9.86 -5.52 -3.87
C TYR A 115 -10.80 -5.22 -5.03
N ARG A 116 -10.54 -5.80 -6.21
CA ARG A 116 -11.50 -5.76 -7.31
C ARG A 116 -12.11 -7.13 -7.57
N ASP A 117 -13.42 -7.21 -7.40
CA ASP A 117 -14.23 -8.29 -7.97
C ASP A 117 -14.48 -8.00 -9.44
N THR A 118 -14.31 -9.00 -10.30
CA THR A 118 -14.55 -8.84 -11.74
C THR A 118 -16.02 -8.60 -12.06
N TRP A 119 -16.93 -9.04 -11.20
CA TRP A 119 -18.38 -8.91 -11.37
C TRP A 119 -18.97 -7.69 -10.65
N SER A 120 -18.66 -7.53 -9.37
CA SER A 120 -19.34 -6.57 -8.49
C SER A 120 -18.54 -5.31 -8.15
N GLY A 121 -17.36 -5.14 -8.76
CA GLY A 121 -16.59 -3.89 -8.67
C GLY A 121 -15.58 -3.87 -7.53
N ASN A 122 -15.31 -2.68 -6.98
CA ASN A 122 -14.23 -2.47 -6.02
C ASN A 122 -14.74 -2.55 -4.58
N TYR A 123 -13.98 -3.23 -3.74
CA TYR A 123 -14.13 -3.39 -2.30
C TYR A 123 -12.80 -3.07 -1.63
N PHE A 124 -12.79 -3.03 -0.30
CA PHE A 124 -11.54 -2.98 0.44
C PHE A 124 -11.60 -3.84 1.69
N PHE A 125 -10.44 -4.32 2.10
CA PHE A 125 -10.25 -4.99 3.38
C PHE A 125 -9.29 -4.20 4.25
N VAL A 126 -9.46 -4.28 5.57
CA VAL A 126 -8.58 -3.63 6.54
C VAL A 126 -7.81 -4.74 7.26
N PRO A 127 -6.55 -5.02 6.89
CA PRO A 127 -5.84 -6.18 7.39
C PRO A 127 -5.28 -5.99 8.80
N GLN A 128 -5.17 -4.75 9.30
CA GLN A 128 -4.56 -4.45 10.61
C GLN A 128 -3.13 -5.01 10.71
N VAL A 129 -2.32 -4.74 9.68
CA VAL A 129 -0.94 -5.21 9.54
C VAL A 129 0.00 -4.01 9.47
N GLY A 130 1.12 -4.07 10.20
CA GLY A 130 2.19 -3.08 10.12
C GLY A 130 3.57 -3.68 10.01
N PHE A 131 4.56 -2.90 9.59
CA PHE A 131 5.96 -3.28 9.48
C PHE A 131 6.87 -2.04 9.60
N ARG A 132 8.19 -2.26 9.72
CA ARG A 132 9.17 -1.18 9.83
C ARG A 132 10.23 -1.27 8.74
N VAL A 133 10.62 -0.11 8.22
CA VAL A 133 11.81 0.07 7.39
C VAL A 133 12.75 0.94 8.21
N HIS A 134 13.88 0.38 8.68
CA HIS A 134 14.71 1.03 9.69
C HIS A 134 15.66 2.05 9.07
N ASP A 135 16.51 1.58 8.17
CA ASP A 135 17.59 2.35 7.59
C ASP A 135 17.31 2.60 6.11
N PRO A 136 17.77 3.74 5.56
CA PRO A 136 17.73 3.99 4.13
C PRO A 136 18.72 3.07 3.38
N GLN A 137 18.50 2.89 2.08
CA GLN A 137 19.42 2.15 1.20
C GLN A 137 19.67 0.70 1.62
N LYS A 138 18.71 0.10 2.33
CA LYS A 138 18.73 -1.29 2.72
C LYS A 138 17.65 -2.07 1.99
N THR A 139 17.81 -3.39 2.02
CA THR A 139 16.84 -4.30 1.45
C THR A 139 16.19 -5.11 2.57
N TYR A 140 14.86 -5.09 2.65
CA TYR A 140 14.09 -5.76 3.68
C TYR A 140 13.19 -6.84 3.09
N TYR A 141 13.15 -8.01 3.73
CA TYR A 141 12.09 -8.99 3.59
C TYR A 141 11.08 -8.83 4.73
N ILE A 142 9.81 -8.59 4.38
CA ILE A 142 8.75 -8.31 5.36
C ILE A 142 7.73 -9.45 5.52
N GLY A 143 7.99 -10.62 4.92
CA GLY A 143 7.12 -11.79 5.07
C GLY A 143 6.09 -11.97 3.95
N GLN A 144 5.21 -12.95 4.16
CA GLN A 144 4.01 -13.18 3.36
C GLN A 144 2.76 -12.83 4.18
N LEU A 145 1.86 -12.06 3.60
CA LEU A 145 0.52 -11.83 4.13
C LEU A 145 -0.43 -12.85 3.49
N ASP A 146 -0.86 -13.83 4.27
CA ASP A 146 -1.94 -14.74 3.89
C ASP A 146 -3.28 -14.07 4.18
N ALA A 147 -4.14 -14.02 3.17
CA ALA A 147 -5.49 -13.49 3.26
C ALA A 147 -6.48 -14.58 2.84
N GLU A 148 -7.25 -15.09 3.81
CA GLU A 148 -8.30 -16.08 3.59
C GLU A 148 -9.67 -15.39 3.61
N PHE A 149 -10.29 -15.25 2.45
CA PHE A 149 -11.60 -14.65 2.28
C PHE A 149 -12.67 -15.72 2.05
N THR A 150 -13.59 -15.83 3.00
CA THR A 150 -14.83 -16.60 2.81
C THR A 150 -15.87 -15.66 2.22
N SER A 151 -16.12 -15.79 0.92
CA SER A 151 -16.97 -14.91 0.15
C SER A 151 -18.35 -15.51 -0.09
N GLU A 152 -19.36 -14.65 0.00
CA GLU A 152 -20.77 -14.95 -0.25
C GLU A 152 -21.30 -14.00 -1.33
N ARG A 153 -22.27 -14.46 -2.12
CA ARG A 153 -22.93 -13.64 -3.14
C ARG A 153 -24.43 -13.58 -2.90
N ASP A 154 -24.97 -12.38 -3.01
CA ASP A 154 -26.42 -12.17 -3.01
C ASP A 154 -27.04 -12.40 -4.40
N LEU A 155 -28.37 -12.29 -4.49
CA LEU A 155 -29.14 -12.52 -5.71
C LEU A 155 -28.87 -11.51 -6.83
N ILE A 156 -28.39 -10.32 -6.52
CA ILE A 156 -28.02 -9.29 -7.51
C ILE A 156 -26.50 -9.28 -7.79
N GLY A 157 -25.77 -10.25 -7.23
CA GLY A 157 -24.34 -10.46 -7.44
C GLY A 157 -23.43 -9.62 -6.55
N GLY A 158 -23.97 -8.94 -5.53
CA GLY A 158 -23.20 -8.26 -4.50
C GLY A 158 -22.30 -9.23 -3.74
N LEU A 159 -21.08 -8.80 -3.44
CA LEU A 159 -20.07 -9.60 -2.75
C LEU A 159 -20.00 -9.19 -1.28
N SER A 160 -20.10 -10.17 -0.38
CA SER A 160 -19.92 -10.00 1.06
C SER A 160 -19.04 -11.12 1.61
N GLY A 161 -18.65 -11.01 2.88
CA GLY A 161 -17.94 -12.08 3.57
C GLY A 161 -16.98 -11.58 4.62
N ASN A 162 -16.12 -12.48 5.10
CA ASN A 162 -15.13 -12.21 6.12
C ASN A 162 -13.75 -12.64 5.64
N ALA A 163 -12.75 -11.76 5.80
CA ALA A 163 -11.36 -12.08 5.53
C ALA A 163 -10.58 -12.26 6.85
N ARG A 164 -9.73 -13.27 6.89
CA ARG A 164 -8.75 -13.49 7.96
C ARG A 164 -7.35 -13.24 7.42
N PHE A 165 -6.51 -12.64 8.25
CA PHE A 165 -5.15 -12.26 7.90
C PHE A 165 -4.15 -12.94 8.81
N ASN A 166 -3.08 -13.46 8.21
CA ASN A 166 -1.96 -14.04 8.94
C ASN A 166 -0.65 -13.64 8.28
N VAL A 167 0.41 -13.46 9.08
CA VAL A 167 1.76 -13.23 8.57
C VAL A 167 2.57 -14.52 8.70
N VAL A 168 3.22 -14.92 7.61
CA VAL A 168 4.06 -16.12 7.55
C VAL A 168 5.49 -15.73 7.17
N ASP A 169 6.46 -16.26 7.91
CA ASP A 169 7.89 -16.12 7.60
C ASP A 169 8.33 -17.25 6.65
N HIS A 170 8.61 -16.88 5.41
CA HIS A 170 9.22 -17.77 4.40
C HIS A 170 10.65 -17.34 4.03
N SER A 171 11.35 -16.62 4.91
CA SER A 171 12.69 -16.07 4.66
C SER A 171 13.68 -17.09 4.08
N ALA A 172 13.73 -18.31 4.63
CA ALA A 172 14.63 -19.35 4.15
C ALA A 172 14.49 -19.68 2.64
N VAL A 173 13.26 -19.59 2.11
CA VAL A 173 12.97 -19.82 0.69
C VAL A 173 13.00 -18.52 -0.11
N ALA A 174 12.59 -17.41 0.51
CA ALA A 174 12.47 -16.11 -0.11
C ALA A 174 13.83 -15.44 -0.38
N TYR A 175 14.81 -15.61 0.51
CA TYR A 175 16.07 -14.89 0.45
C TYR A 175 16.85 -15.15 -0.84
N PRO A 176 17.08 -16.41 -1.26
CA PRO A 176 17.77 -16.68 -2.52
C PRO A 176 17.08 -16.03 -3.73
N ILE A 177 15.75 -16.05 -3.77
CA ILE A 177 14.94 -15.50 -4.87
C ILE A 177 15.07 -13.98 -4.95
N TYR A 178 15.00 -13.29 -3.81
CA TYR A 178 15.07 -11.83 -3.79
C TYR A 178 16.49 -11.30 -3.89
N ALA A 179 17.48 -12.03 -3.36
CA ALA A 179 18.89 -11.74 -3.53
C ALA A 179 19.28 -11.79 -5.00
N ASP A 180 18.87 -12.84 -5.73
CA ASP A 180 19.09 -12.97 -7.18
C ASP A 180 18.45 -11.79 -7.95
N LYS A 181 17.19 -11.44 -7.66
CA LYS A 181 16.51 -10.29 -8.28
C LYS A 181 17.20 -8.95 -8.02
N ALA A 182 17.70 -8.75 -6.81
CA ALA A 182 18.44 -7.56 -6.43
C ALA A 182 19.92 -7.62 -6.89
N GLY A 183 20.39 -8.77 -7.38
CA GLY A 183 21.78 -9.05 -7.71
C GLY A 183 22.74 -8.78 -6.55
N THR A 184 22.34 -9.20 -5.36
CA THR A 184 23.11 -9.11 -4.12
C THR A 184 23.20 -10.48 -3.43
N ASP A 185 23.98 -10.57 -2.37
CA ASP A 185 24.04 -11.79 -1.55
C ASP A 185 22.83 -11.89 -0.60
N SER A 186 22.34 -13.11 -0.34
CA SER A 186 21.21 -13.34 0.57
C SER A 186 21.45 -12.85 1.99
N SER A 187 22.71 -12.80 2.46
CA SER A 187 23.09 -12.25 3.76
C SER A 187 22.93 -10.74 3.87
N SER A 188 22.77 -10.03 2.75
CA SER A 188 22.53 -8.57 2.74
C SER A 188 21.05 -8.18 2.91
N LEU A 189 20.14 -9.17 2.93
CA LEU A 189 18.72 -8.96 3.16
C LEU A 189 18.42 -8.90 4.65
N GLU A 190 17.85 -7.78 5.08
CA GLU A 190 17.39 -7.60 6.44
C GLU A 190 15.99 -8.21 6.63
N LYS A 191 15.76 -8.84 7.77
CA LYS A 191 14.41 -9.30 8.13
C LYS A 191 13.68 -8.19 8.89
N SER A 192 12.48 -7.83 8.45
CA SER A 192 11.57 -6.98 9.25
C SER A 192 10.13 -7.43 9.02
N LEU A 193 9.77 -8.56 9.63
CA LEU A 193 8.47 -9.19 9.38
C LEU A 193 7.32 -8.23 9.69
N MET A 194 6.31 -8.30 8.83
CA MET A 194 4.99 -7.76 9.13
C MET A 194 4.47 -8.32 10.45
N VAL A 195 3.64 -7.53 11.11
CA VAL A 195 2.94 -7.90 12.33
C VAL A 195 1.46 -7.66 12.10
N HIS A 196 0.66 -8.70 12.35
CA HIS A 196 -0.79 -8.58 12.43
C HIS A 196 -1.19 -8.31 13.89
N GLU A 197 -1.87 -7.20 14.14
CA GLU A 197 -2.34 -6.82 15.47
C GLU A 197 -3.80 -6.40 15.42
N LYS A 198 -4.67 -7.26 15.96
CA LYS A 198 -6.14 -7.09 15.95
C LYS A 198 -6.62 -5.81 16.63
N ASN A 199 -5.81 -5.22 17.51
CA ASN A 199 -6.14 -3.98 18.21
C ASN A 199 -5.67 -2.72 17.46
N LEU A 200 -5.01 -2.86 16.31
CA LEU A 200 -4.70 -1.69 15.49
C LEU A 200 -5.99 -1.00 15.05
N PRO A 201 -6.01 0.33 14.99
CA PRO A 201 -7.14 1.05 14.43
C PRO A 201 -7.49 0.56 13.03
N ARG A 202 -8.80 0.45 12.74
CA ARG A 202 -9.27 0.15 11.38
C ARG A 202 -9.20 1.38 10.46
N THR A 203 -9.14 2.56 11.06
CA THR A 203 -9.05 3.87 10.44
C THR A 203 -7.98 4.68 11.16
N PHE A 204 -7.36 5.62 10.45
CA PHE A 204 -6.31 6.49 10.98
C PHE A 204 -6.67 7.95 10.67
N ASP A 205 -7.94 8.29 10.90
CA ASP A 205 -8.51 9.57 10.51
C ASP A 205 -8.53 10.57 11.69
N THR A 206 -8.48 10.06 12.93
CA THR A 206 -8.38 10.87 14.14
C THR A 206 -6.99 10.81 14.76
N THR A 207 -6.63 11.84 15.53
CA THR A 207 -5.38 11.87 16.31
C THR A 207 -5.32 10.74 17.35
N ALA A 208 -6.46 10.37 17.94
CA ALA A 208 -6.53 9.31 18.95
C ALA A 208 -6.20 7.93 18.35
N GLU A 209 -6.83 7.60 17.21
CA GLU A 209 -6.53 6.37 16.47
C GLU A 209 -5.07 6.34 16.03
N PHE A 210 -4.58 7.43 15.45
CA PHE A 210 -3.20 7.53 14.99
C PHE A 210 -2.20 7.29 16.14
N ASN A 211 -2.40 7.93 17.29
CA ASN A 211 -1.53 7.76 18.45
C ASN A 211 -1.58 6.33 18.99
N LEU A 212 -2.76 5.71 19.03
CA LEU A 212 -2.91 4.31 19.44
C LEU A 212 -2.14 3.37 18.51
N GLY A 213 -2.27 3.55 17.19
CA GLY A 213 -1.55 2.74 16.21
C GLY A 213 -0.03 2.88 16.33
N MET A 214 0.47 4.12 16.49
CA MET A 214 1.88 4.39 16.77
C MET A 214 2.37 3.71 18.04
N GLN A 215 1.60 3.79 19.12
CA GLN A 215 1.96 3.17 20.40
C GLN A 215 2.05 1.64 20.27
N LEU A 216 1.03 1.00 19.70
CA LEU A 216 0.99 -0.45 19.54
C LEU A 216 2.13 -0.94 18.66
N LEU A 217 2.35 -0.32 17.51
CA LEU A 217 3.39 -0.75 16.58
C LEU A 217 4.79 -0.50 17.12
N ASN A 218 5.05 0.62 17.79
CA ASN A 218 6.35 0.80 18.43
C ASN A 218 6.58 -0.22 19.54
N ALA A 219 5.58 -0.53 20.35
CA ALA A 219 5.73 -1.53 21.41
C ALA A 219 6.07 -2.92 20.84
N ILE A 220 5.43 -3.31 19.73
CA ILE A 220 5.65 -4.62 19.12
C ILE A 220 6.94 -4.64 18.28
N LEU A 221 7.12 -3.67 17.38
CA LEU A 221 8.23 -3.64 16.42
C LEU A 221 9.58 -3.20 17.04
N SER A 222 9.59 -2.60 18.23
CA SER A 222 10.82 -2.30 18.96
C SER A 222 11.18 -3.35 20.02
N GLY A 223 10.27 -4.28 20.32
CA GLY A 223 10.51 -5.41 21.22
C GLY A 223 10.93 -6.69 20.52
N MET A 224 10.96 -6.68 19.18
CA MET A 224 11.41 -7.79 18.33
C MET A 224 12.85 -7.59 17.85
#